data_AF-A0A371LZ21-F1
#
_entry.id   AF-A0A371LZ21-F1
#
_cell.length_a   1.000
_cell.length_b   1.000
_cell.length_c   1.000
_cell.angle_alpha   90.00
_cell.angle_beta   90.00
_cell.angle_gamma   90.00
#
_symmetry.space_group_name_H-M   'P 1'
#
loop_
_entity.id
_entity.type
_entity.pdbx_description
1 polymer ?
#
loop_
_entity_poly.entity_id
_entity_poly.type
_entity_poly.pdbx_seq_one_letter_code
_entity_poly.pdbx_strand_id
1 'polypeptide(L)'
;MADDEQTVKLGNQKFTRRQVLAALGASGVAAAGVDAATSDSGDEVMQLGGGGLDDTFRSELYSGPSNFPPDNPSLGDIWFQTDTSKRLVWAGDGWYDPGLDTHSVSADDGFIGVTHLGHLTSTPGDSAIEADNTAIYSKPDGKLYKKPYGGAESVLSPGLNTQETDTVSGVSEIVITGLDNTFAGYEVRLFDVQLSQTAELNIQLSTDGGSSYLSGSYKWQHSNFEAGSQDAPSTGSGAADIELTKVLGAGSADSSQAKIELSHPANTATKPSVDWDVSGIADFGEVAKYEGSALWNGSATAYDTVRVFPTSGTMTATYVVQGVA
;
A
#
# COMPACT_ATOMS: atom_id res chain seq x y z
N MET A 1 -21.04 17.68 60.98
CA MET A 1 -20.55 17.08 59.72
C MET A 1 -19.54 16.03 60.12
N ALA A 2 -19.84 14.76 59.86
CA ALA A 2 -18.93 13.66 60.14
C ALA A 2 -17.96 13.53 58.96
N ASP A 3 -16.65 13.58 59.22
CA ASP A 3 -15.63 13.30 58.22
C ASP A 3 -15.66 11.82 57.88
N ASP A 4 -16.02 11.49 56.64
CA ASP A 4 -15.93 10.13 56.10
C ASP A 4 -14.47 9.74 55.95
N GLU A 5 -13.96 8.95 56.90
CA GLU A 5 -12.61 8.42 56.89
C GLU A 5 -12.47 7.40 55.74
N GLN A 6 -11.77 7.79 54.67
CA GLN A 6 -11.54 6.92 53.52
C GLN A 6 -10.71 5.70 53.93
N THR A 7 -11.23 4.50 53.62
CA THR A 7 -10.56 3.22 53.84
C THR A 7 -10.11 2.63 52.51
N VAL A 8 -8.91 2.04 52.51
CA VAL A 8 -8.34 1.31 51.36
C VAL A 8 -8.33 -0.17 51.71
N LYS A 9 -8.77 -1.02 50.77
CA LYS A 9 -8.83 -2.47 50.96
C LYS A 9 -7.65 -3.13 50.25
N LEU A 10 -6.83 -3.86 50.99
CA LEU A 10 -5.71 -4.63 50.45
C LEU A 10 -5.98 -6.10 50.80
N GLY A 11 -6.37 -6.89 49.80
CA GLY A 11 -6.89 -8.24 49.99
C GLY A 11 -8.15 -8.26 50.86
N ASN A 12 -8.17 -9.12 51.88
CA ASN A 12 -9.31 -9.28 52.79
C ASN A 12 -9.32 -8.31 53.97
N GLN A 13 -8.34 -7.40 54.08
CA GLN A 13 -8.24 -6.42 55.17
C GLN A 13 -8.51 -4.99 54.68
N LYS A 14 -9.12 -4.17 55.55
CA LYS A 14 -9.35 -2.73 55.33
C LYS A 14 -8.43 -1.92 56.23
N PHE A 15 -7.75 -0.94 55.64
CA PHE A 15 -6.84 -0.04 56.34
C PHE A 15 -7.37 1.40 56.23
N THR A 16 -7.25 2.17 57.31
CA THR A 16 -7.48 3.61 57.25
C THR A 16 -6.27 4.31 56.64
N ARG A 17 -6.47 5.49 56.05
CA ARG A 17 -5.38 6.29 55.47
C ARG A 17 -4.22 6.51 56.45
N ARG A 18 -4.50 6.68 57.75
CA ARG A 18 -3.46 6.80 58.79
C ARG A 18 -2.60 5.55 58.93
N GLN A 19 -3.21 4.36 58.85
CA GLN A 19 -2.46 3.10 58.98
C GLN A 19 -1.51 2.90 57.79
N VAL A 20 -1.92 3.27 56.59
CA VAL A 20 -1.07 3.20 55.39
C VAL A 20 0.11 4.17 55.49
N LEU A 21 -0.14 5.41 55.93
CA LEU A 21 0.93 6.42 56.11
C LEU A 21 1.92 6.02 57.21
N ALA A 22 1.46 5.43 58.30
CA ALA A 22 2.34 4.94 59.37
C ALA A 22 3.24 3.77 58.89
N ALA A 23 2.72 2.90 58.02
CA ALA A 23 3.50 1.81 57.44
C ALA A 23 4.59 2.31 56.48
N LEU A 24 4.30 3.35 55.70
CA LEU A 24 5.27 3.94 54.76
C LEU A 24 6.35 4.79 55.46
N GLY A 25 6.00 5.46 56.56
CA GLY A 25 6.93 6.31 57.32
C GLY A 25 7.93 5.55 58.22
N ALA A 26 7.79 4.24 58.40
CA ALA A 26 8.67 3.43 59.24
C ALA A 26 9.85 2.78 58.48
N SER A 27 9.90 2.90 57.15
CA SER A 27 11.00 2.41 56.32
C SER A 27 12.15 3.44 56.27
N GLY A 28 12.82 3.63 57.41
CA GLY A 28 14.07 4.39 57.48
C GLY A 28 15.21 3.63 56.80
N VAL A 29 15.41 3.87 55.50
CA VAL A 29 16.65 3.49 54.81
C VAL A 29 17.62 4.65 54.95
N ALA A 30 18.63 4.45 55.79
CA ALA A 30 19.71 5.37 56.04
C ALA A 30 20.50 5.63 54.75
N ALA A 31 20.73 6.91 54.45
CA ALA A 31 21.65 7.37 53.42
C ALA A 31 23.08 6.99 53.82
N ALA A 32 23.63 5.95 53.18
CA ALA A 32 25.05 5.66 53.16
C ALA A 32 25.63 6.24 51.87
N GLY A 33 26.64 7.08 52.01
CA GLY A 33 27.35 7.72 50.90
C GLY A 33 27.99 6.69 49.98
N VAL A 34 27.89 6.96 48.69
CA VAL A 34 28.70 6.33 47.65
C VAL A 34 29.29 7.47 46.84
N ASP A 35 30.62 7.48 46.80
CA ASP A 35 31.46 8.41 46.06
C ASP A 35 31.05 8.50 44.59
N ALA A 36 30.87 9.74 44.14
CA ALA A 36 30.72 10.06 42.73
C ALA A 36 32.08 9.90 42.02
N ALA A 37 32.32 8.71 41.47
CA ALA A 37 33.24 8.55 40.36
C ALA A 37 32.44 8.81 39.07
N THR A 38 32.64 9.98 38.48
CA THR A 38 32.14 10.35 37.16
C THR A 38 32.84 9.52 36.09
N SER A 39 32.20 8.45 35.61
CA SER A 39 32.40 7.96 34.25
C SER A 39 31.08 8.17 33.50
N ASP A 40 30.98 9.37 32.94
CA ASP A 40 29.91 9.77 32.04
C ASP A 40 30.22 9.16 30.66
N SER A 41 29.52 8.08 30.33
CA SER A 41 29.37 7.58 28.96
C SER A 41 27.99 6.92 28.89
N GLY A 42 26.97 7.75 29.10
CA GLY A 42 25.56 7.40 29.05
C GLY A 42 25.08 7.29 27.61
N ASP A 43 25.48 6.20 26.96
CA ASP A 43 25.05 5.88 25.61
C ASP A 43 24.00 4.76 25.67
N GLU A 44 22.75 5.11 25.40
CA GLU A 44 21.65 4.14 25.30
C GLU A 44 21.55 3.64 23.86
N VAL A 45 22.10 2.45 23.63
CA VAL A 45 21.91 1.68 22.40
C VAL A 45 20.78 0.68 22.62
N MET A 46 19.68 0.80 21.88
CA MET A 46 18.65 -0.24 21.86
C MET A 46 19.11 -1.38 20.94
N GLN A 47 19.87 -2.32 21.49
CA GLN A 47 20.37 -3.46 20.73
C GLN A 47 19.26 -4.49 20.53
N LEU A 48 18.71 -4.57 19.31
CA LEU A 48 17.73 -5.58 18.91
C LEU A 48 18.49 -6.85 18.46
N GLY A 49 19.11 -7.55 19.41
CA GLY A 49 19.88 -8.75 19.15
C GLY A 49 19.01 -9.95 18.72
N GLY A 50 19.25 -10.46 17.51
CA GLY A 50 18.69 -11.72 16.99
C GLY A 50 19.36 -12.98 17.53
N GLY A 51 19.48 -13.12 18.85
CA GLY A 51 20.11 -14.28 19.47
C GLY A 51 19.58 -14.60 20.86
N GLY A 52 18.93 -15.77 21.01
CA GLY A 52 18.73 -16.49 22.27
C GLY A 52 17.85 -15.80 23.31
N LEU A 53 16.64 -16.31 23.50
CA LEU A 53 15.72 -15.92 24.58
C LEU A 53 16.32 -16.21 25.97
N ASP A 54 17.01 -15.23 26.54
CA ASP A 54 17.11 -15.07 28.00
C ASP A 54 16.63 -13.66 28.35
N ASP A 55 15.33 -13.58 28.60
CA ASP A 55 14.57 -12.36 28.85
C ASP A 55 14.82 -11.87 30.28
N THR A 56 15.86 -11.05 30.44
CA THR A 56 16.01 -10.19 31.62
C THR A 56 16.03 -8.75 31.15
N PHE A 57 14.85 -8.14 30.97
CA PHE A 57 14.72 -6.69 30.84
C PHE A 57 15.28 -6.02 32.10
N ARG A 58 16.56 -5.63 32.06
CA ARG A 58 17.09 -4.65 32.99
C ARG A 58 16.53 -3.28 32.59
N SER A 59 15.55 -2.78 33.34
CA SER A 59 15.17 -1.37 33.26
C SER A 59 16.24 -0.56 33.98
N GLU A 60 17.38 -0.34 33.34
CA GLU A 60 18.29 0.70 33.80
C GLU A 60 17.65 2.06 33.48
N LEU A 61 17.71 2.93 34.48
CA LEU A 61 16.98 4.18 34.57
C LEU A 61 17.27 5.07 33.37
N TYR A 62 16.20 5.59 32.76
CA TYR A 62 16.20 6.60 31.70
C TYR A 62 17.16 7.73 32.06
N SER A 63 18.33 7.73 31.41
CA SER A 63 19.25 8.86 31.47
C SER A 63 18.81 9.87 30.42
N GLY A 64 19.00 11.16 30.69
CA GLY A 64 18.42 12.22 29.86
C GLY A 64 18.89 12.20 28.40
N PRO A 65 18.29 13.03 27.54
CA PRO A 65 18.66 13.13 26.12
C PRO A 65 20.17 13.37 25.93
N SER A 66 20.84 12.54 25.11
CA SER A 66 22.24 12.72 24.72
C SER A 66 22.35 13.44 23.37
N ASN A 67 23.22 14.44 23.30
CA ASN A 67 23.52 15.18 22.08
C ASN A 67 24.67 14.56 21.25
N PHE A 68 25.27 13.48 21.74
CA PHE A 68 26.34 12.76 21.06
C PHE A 68 25.88 11.33 20.72
N PRO A 69 26.23 10.83 19.52
CA PRO A 69 25.96 9.44 19.18
C PRO A 69 26.76 8.50 20.10
N PRO A 70 26.23 7.29 20.37
CA PRO A 70 26.95 6.26 21.10
C PRO A 70 28.36 5.95 20.57
N ASP A 71 29.32 5.78 21.48
CA ASP A 71 30.63 5.24 21.16
C ASP A 71 30.54 3.71 20.98
N ASN A 72 30.99 3.20 19.82
CA ASN A 72 30.99 1.78 19.42
C ASN A 72 29.61 1.14 19.13
N PRO A 73 28.80 1.70 18.21
CA PRO A 73 27.55 1.07 17.79
C PRO A 73 27.76 -0.22 16.98
N SER A 74 26.79 -1.12 17.08
CA SER A 74 26.61 -2.32 16.26
C SER A 74 25.73 -2.03 15.05
N LEU A 75 25.92 -2.78 13.96
CA LEU A 75 25.12 -2.65 12.74
C LEU A 75 23.62 -2.80 13.06
N GLY A 76 22.82 -1.79 12.69
CA GLY A 76 21.38 -1.76 12.91
C GLY A 76 20.93 -1.09 14.21
N ASP A 77 21.85 -0.64 15.06
CA ASP A 77 21.52 0.13 16.25
C ASP A 77 20.79 1.43 15.87
N ILE A 78 19.87 1.85 16.74
CA ILE A 78 19.04 3.05 16.55
C ILE A 78 19.36 4.05 17.66
N TRP A 79 19.67 5.28 17.28
CA TRP A 79 19.91 6.40 18.18
C TRP A 79 18.93 7.54 17.87
N PHE A 80 18.45 8.23 18.90
CA PHE A 80 17.58 9.39 18.75
C PHE A 80 18.34 10.67 19.08
N GLN A 81 18.65 11.46 18.05
CA GLN A 81 19.33 12.75 18.19
C GLN A 81 18.33 13.83 18.62
N THR A 82 18.47 14.28 19.84
CA THR A 82 17.48 15.13 20.54
C THR A 82 17.49 16.57 20.05
N ASP A 83 18.64 17.13 19.68
CA ASP A 83 18.73 18.51 19.16
C ASP A 83 17.97 18.69 17.85
N THR A 84 18.00 17.69 16.97
CA THR A 84 17.37 17.75 15.64
C THR A 84 16.06 16.98 15.56
N SER A 85 15.63 16.34 16.65
CA SER A 85 14.49 15.41 16.66
C SER A 85 14.58 14.33 15.56
N LYS A 86 15.79 13.81 15.31
CA LYS A 86 16.04 12.81 14.26
C LYS A 86 16.25 11.43 14.86
N ARG A 87 15.71 10.42 14.19
CA ARG A 87 16.07 9.02 14.45
C ARG A 87 17.16 8.62 13.46
N LEU A 88 18.28 8.14 13.95
CA LEU A 88 19.42 7.71 13.14
C LEU A 88 19.66 6.21 13.31
N VAL A 89 20.18 5.55 12.28
CA VAL A 89 20.53 4.12 12.26
C VAL A 89 22.02 3.96 11.94
N TRP A 90 22.72 3.10 12.68
CA TRP A 90 24.12 2.80 12.39
C TRP A 90 24.26 1.77 11.25
N ALA A 91 24.94 2.15 10.17
CA ALA A 91 25.13 1.31 8.97
C ALA A 91 26.51 0.64 8.87
N GLY A 92 27.34 0.74 9.91
CA GLY A 92 28.70 0.17 9.95
C GLY A 92 29.82 1.20 9.75
N ASP A 93 29.53 2.30 9.07
CA ASP A 93 30.47 3.40 8.77
C ASP A 93 29.99 4.78 9.25
N GLY A 94 28.73 4.89 9.68
CA GLY A 94 28.13 6.14 10.12
C GLY A 94 26.71 5.99 10.66
N TRP A 95 26.20 7.06 11.29
CA TRP A 95 24.80 7.22 11.69
C TRP A 95 24.02 7.93 10.60
N TYR A 96 22.94 7.32 10.11
CA TYR A 96 22.16 7.81 8.96
C TYR A 96 20.69 8.03 9.29
N ASP A 97 20.08 9.06 8.70
CA ASP A 97 18.64 9.34 8.82
C ASP A 97 17.87 8.48 7.81
N PRO A 98 17.04 7.50 8.26
CA PRO A 98 16.30 6.62 7.36
C PRO A 98 15.16 7.36 6.61
N GLY A 99 14.91 8.64 6.90
CA GLY A 99 13.93 9.47 6.21
C GLY A 99 14.45 10.25 5.00
N LEU A 100 15.75 10.18 4.69
CA LEU A 100 16.32 10.76 3.48
C LEU A 100 16.58 9.64 2.47
N ASP A 101 15.73 9.60 1.45
CA ASP A 101 15.73 8.60 0.40
C ASP A 101 17.11 8.57 -0.32
N THR A 102 17.65 7.37 -0.49
CA THR A 102 18.89 6.99 -1.21
C THR A 102 20.26 7.21 -0.53
N HIS A 103 20.63 6.28 0.36
CA HIS A 103 22.04 5.90 0.52
C HIS A 103 22.22 4.39 0.37
N SER A 104 23.09 4.01 -0.56
CA SER A 104 23.49 2.62 -0.80
C SER A 104 24.58 2.24 0.21
N VAL A 105 24.26 1.37 1.17
CA VAL A 105 25.28 0.79 2.06
C VAL A 105 25.95 -0.35 1.29
N SER A 106 27.23 -0.19 0.96
CA SER A 106 28.03 -1.26 0.37
C SER A 106 28.55 -2.16 1.49
N ALA A 107 27.88 -3.28 1.75
CA ALA A 107 28.44 -4.34 2.56
C ALA A 107 29.34 -5.24 1.69
N ASP A 108 30.61 -5.40 2.06
CA ASP A 108 31.57 -6.24 1.35
C ASP A 108 31.27 -7.76 1.42
N ASP A 109 30.17 -8.19 2.07
CA ASP A 109 29.84 -9.60 2.31
C ASP A 109 28.43 -10.04 1.86
N GLY A 110 27.90 -9.43 0.80
CA GLY A 110 26.71 -9.93 0.12
C GLY A 110 25.58 -8.90 0.10
N PHE A 111 25.14 -8.61 -1.11
CA PHE A 111 24.10 -7.65 -1.42
C PHE A 111 22.75 -8.09 -0.84
N ILE A 112 22.17 -7.31 0.07
CA ILE A 112 20.73 -7.32 0.36
C ILE A 112 20.20 -5.96 -0.06
N GLY A 113 19.89 -5.82 -1.34
CA GLY A 113 19.12 -4.69 -1.84
C GLY A 113 17.65 -4.86 -1.42
N VAL A 114 17.23 -4.18 -0.37
CA VAL A 114 15.81 -4.06 -0.03
C VAL A 114 15.23 -2.89 -0.81
N THR A 115 14.84 -3.16 -2.06
CA THR A 115 13.84 -2.36 -2.76
C THR A 115 12.56 -3.17 -2.72
N HIS A 116 11.56 -2.68 -1.97
CA HIS A 116 10.31 -3.35 -1.61
C HIS A 116 10.43 -4.44 -0.51
N LEU A 117 9.57 -4.37 0.51
CA LEU A 117 9.32 -5.43 1.49
C LEU A 117 8.59 -6.62 0.83
N GLY A 118 9.20 -7.18 -0.22
CA GLY A 118 8.77 -8.38 -0.91
C GLY A 118 9.69 -9.53 -0.55
N HIS A 119 9.22 -10.39 0.35
CA HIS A 119 9.59 -11.80 0.49
C HIS A 119 11.10 -12.14 0.50
N LEU A 120 11.68 -12.22 1.70
CA LEU A 120 12.97 -12.89 1.94
C LEU A 120 12.80 -14.40 1.67
N THR A 121 13.40 -14.92 0.60
CA THR A 121 13.67 -16.36 0.51
C THR A 121 15.07 -16.62 1.06
N SER A 122 15.16 -17.44 2.09
CA SER A 122 16.42 -17.97 2.57
C SER A 122 16.87 -19.16 1.71
N THR A 123 18.18 -19.37 1.73
CA THR A 123 19.06 -20.30 1.03
C THR A 123 18.49 -21.70 0.71
N PRO A 124 18.93 -22.38 -0.38
CA PRO A 124 18.39 -23.66 -0.81
C PRO A 124 18.78 -24.78 0.15
N GLY A 125 17.80 -25.42 0.78
CA GLY A 125 18.10 -26.56 1.65
C GLY A 125 16.92 -27.25 2.32
N ASP A 126 15.81 -26.56 2.57
CA ASP A 126 14.69 -27.16 3.30
C ASP A 126 13.35 -27.03 2.55
N SER A 127 12.67 -28.17 2.49
CA SER A 127 11.27 -28.44 2.14
C SER A 127 10.44 -27.26 1.63
N ALA A 128 10.03 -27.36 0.35
CA ALA A 128 9.12 -26.45 -0.33
C ALA A 128 7.98 -25.98 0.57
N ILE A 129 8.07 -24.74 1.04
CA ILE A 129 6.90 -24.00 1.51
C ILE A 129 6.06 -23.77 0.25
N GLU A 130 4.90 -24.42 0.17
CA GLU A 130 3.90 -24.08 -0.85
C GLU A 130 3.63 -22.58 -0.72
N ALA A 131 4.04 -21.81 -1.73
CA ALA A 131 3.80 -20.38 -1.78
C ALA A 131 2.28 -20.18 -1.80
N ASP A 132 1.73 -19.79 -0.65
CA ASP A 132 0.36 -19.29 -0.53
C ASP A 132 0.31 -18.02 -1.38
N ASN A 133 -0.21 -18.17 -2.61
CA ASN A 133 -0.23 -17.17 -3.68
C ASN A 133 -1.28 -16.07 -3.39
N THR A 134 -1.48 -15.73 -2.11
CA THR A 134 -2.42 -14.72 -1.66
C THR A 134 -1.69 -13.39 -1.49
N ALA A 135 -1.94 -12.46 -2.41
CA ALA A 135 -1.51 -11.08 -2.23
C ALA A 135 -2.16 -10.51 -0.96
N ILE A 136 -1.31 -10.03 -0.04
CA ILE A 136 -1.73 -9.29 1.15
C ILE A 136 -1.61 -7.81 0.79
N TYR A 137 -2.73 -7.09 0.79
CA TYR A 137 -2.73 -5.65 0.57
C TYR A 137 -3.27 -4.91 1.80
N SER A 138 -2.74 -3.71 2.05
CA SER A 138 -3.20 -2.82 3.12
C SER A 138 -4.12 -1.76 2.55
N LYS A 139 -5.30 -1.56 3.14
CA LYS A 139 -6.17 -0.42 2.83
C LYS A 139 -5.80 0.79 3.71
N PRO A 140 -6.28 2.01 3.40
CA PRO A 140 -6.10 3.20 4.24
C PRO A 140 -6.63 3.07 5.67
N ASP A 141 -7.44 2.05 5.96
CA ASP A 141 -7.93 1.75 7.32
C ASP A 141 -6.92 0.99 8.20
N GLY A 142 -5.72 0.72 7.67
CA GLY A 142 -4.63 0.04 8.39
C GLY A 142 -4.83 -1.47 8.54
N LYS A 143 -5.85 -2.05 7.92
CA LYS A 143 -6.08 -3.50 7.94
C LYS A 143 -5.44 -4.17 6.73
N LEU A 144 -4.93 -5.37 6.97
CA LEU A 144 -4.41 -6.27 5.94
C LEU A 144 -5.54 -7.17 5.45
N TYR A 145 -5.74 -7.20 4.14
CA TYR A 145 -6.75 -8.02 3.49
C TYR A 145 -6.08 -9.13 2.69
N LYS A 146 -6.61 -10.36 2.81
CA LYS A 146 -6.28 -11.47 1.91
C LYS A 146 -7.34 -11.53 0.80
N LYS A 147 -6.94 -11.29 -0.44
CA LYS A 147 -7.81 -11.56 -1.60
C LYS A 147 -7.52 -12.99 -2.08
N PRO A 148 -8.53 -13.86 -2.25
CA PRO A 148 -8.33 -15.14 -2.92
C PRO A 148 -8.36 -14.90 -4.43
N TYR A 149 -7.20 -14.69 -5.08
CA TYR A 149 -7.14 -14.47 -6.53
C TYR A 149 -6.09 -15.35 -7.20
N GLY A 150 -6.50 -16.05 -8.26
CA GLY A 150 -5.69 -16.97 -9.06
C GLY A 150 -5.11 -16.34 -10.34
N GLY A 151 -4.75 -15.06 -10.31
CA GLY A 151 -4.11 -14.36 -11.43
C GLY A 151 -3.07 -13.38 -10.91
N ALA A 152 -1.97 -13.20 -11.65
CA ALA A 152 -1.01 -12.15 -11.36
C ALA A 152 -1.71 -10.78 -11.53
N GLU A 153 -1.59 -9.91 -10.52
CA GLU A 153 -2.10 -8.54 -10.52
C GLU A 153 -0.89 -7.61 -10.66
N SER A 154 -0.98 -6.61 -11.53
CA SER A 154 -0.06 -5.47 -11.51
C SER A 154 -0.79 -4.29 -10.89
N VAL A 155 -0.17 -3.69 -9.88
CA VAL A 155 -0.66 -2.53 -9.15
C VAL A 155 0.32 -1.39 -9.38
N LEU A 156 -0.12 -0.35 -10.07
CA LEU A 156 0.58 0.93 -10.13
C LEU A 156 -0.14 1.97 -9.27
N SER A 157 0.65 2.86 -8.68
CA SER A 157 0.21 4.00 -7.88
C SER A 157 0.95 5.22 -8.41
N PRO A 158 0.32 6.03 -9.29
CA PRO A 158 0.97 7.15 -9.94
C PRO A 158 1.65 8.07 -8.93
N GLY A 159 2.98 8.03 -8.88
CA GLY A 159 3.78 8.97 -8.11
C GLY A 159 3.69 10.37 -8.70
N LEU A 160 4.35 11.34 -8.06
CA LEU A 160 4.46 12.74 -8.51
C LEU A 160 5.10 12.93 -9.91
N ASN A 161 5.52 11.84 -10.56
CA ASN A 161 6.08 11.84 -11.90
C ASN A 161 5.00 11.50 -12.93
N THR A 162 4.95 12.33 -13.97
CA THR A 162 3.85 12.47 -14.93
C THR A 162 3.52 11.24 -15.76
N GLN A 163 4.22 10.12 -15.64
CA GLN A 163 4.00 8.93 -16.47
C GLN A 163 4.63 7.68 -15.82
N GLU A 164 3.84 6.62 -15.64
CA GLU A 164 4.31 5.29 -15.23
C GLU A 164 4.08 4.29 -16.37
N THR A 165 4.97 3.32 -16.54
CA THR A 165 4.90 2.30 -17.59
C THR A 165 5.19 0.93 -17.01
N ASP A 166 4.38 -0.07 -17.34
CA ASP A 166 4.59 -1.45 -16.92
C ASP A 166 4.14 -2.44 -18.01
N THR A 167 4.67 -3.66 -17.98
CA THR A 167 4.33 -4.75 -18.91
C THR A 167 3.87 -5.96 -18.14
N VAL A 168 2.65 -6.42 -18.45
CA VAL A 168 2.02 -7.59 -17.85
C VAL A 168 1.88 -8.73 -18.84
N SER A 169 1.95 -9.96 -18.33
CA SER A 169 1.78 -11.18 -19.13
C SER A 169 0.93 -12.20 -18.39
N GLY A 170 -0.13 -12.70 -19.05
CA GLY A 170 -1.00 -13.73 -18.49
C GLY A 170 -1.82 -13.27 -17.27
N VAL A 171 -2.15 -11.98 -17.19
CA VAL A 171 -2.92 -11.41 -16.07
C VAL A 171 -4.42 -11.44 -16.38
N SER A 172 -5.26 -11.64 -15.36
CA SER A 172 -6.72 -11.55 -15.54
C SER A 172 -7.25 -10.12 -15.42
N GLU A 173 -6.45 -9.19 -14.90
CA GLU A 173 -6.80 -7.78 -14.73
C GLU A 173 -5.53 -6.92 -14.60
N ILE A 174 -5.62 -5.67 -15.03
CA ILE A 174 -4.70 -4.58 -14.66
C ILE A 174 -5.45 -3.69 -13.68
N VAL A 175 -4.85 -3.40 -12.52
CA VAL A 175 -5.46 -2.57 -11.47
C VAL A 175 -4.60 -1.33 -11.26
N ILE A 176 -5.20 -0.17 -11.52
CA ILE A 176 -4.57 1.14 -11.39
C ILE A 176 -5.17 1.78 -10.15
N THR A 177 -4.33 2.05 -9.15
CA THR A 177 -4.73 2.64 -7.86
C THR A 177 -4.16 4.05 -7.74
N GLY A 178 -4.49 4.77 -6.66
CA GLY A 178 -3.86 6.06 -6.36
C GLY A 178 -4.33 7.20 -7.26
N LEU A 179 -5.53 7.09 -7.84
CA LEU A 179 -6.14 8.19 -8.59
C LEU A 179 -6.67 9.23 -7.60
N ASP A 180 -6.13 10.43 -7.65
CA ASP A 180 -6.44 11.50 -6.69
C ASP A 180 -6.73 12.84 -7.40
N ASN A 181 -6.77 13.93 -6.61
CA ASN A 181 -7.06 15.28 -7.12
C ASN A 181 -5.80 16.04 -7.55
N THR A 182 -4.64 15.38 -7.65
CA THR A 182 -3.40 16.01 -8.10
C THR A 182 -3.49 16.47 -9.55
N PHE A 183 -4.23 15.74 -10.38
CA PHE A 183 -4.43 16.02 -11.81
C PHE A 183 -5.91 16.26 -12.14
N ALA A 184 -6.19 17.02 -13.19
CA ALA A 184 -7.56 17.23 -13.68
C ALA A 184 -8.16 15.95 -14.28
N GLY A 185 -7.31 15.08 -14.81
CA GLY A 185 -7.66 13.74 -15.27
C GLY A 185 -6.45 12.83 -15.33
N TYR A 186 -6.68 11.60 -15.75
CA TYR A 186 -5.62 10.62 -16.01
C TYR A 186 -5.85 10.00 -17.39
N GLU A 187 -4.78 9.66 -18.08
CA GLU A 187 -4.82 8.90 -19.33
C GLU A 187 -4.15 7.56 -19.11
N VAL A 188 -4.85 6.48 -19.46
CA VAL A 188 -4.35 5.12 -19.48
C VAL A 188 -4.22 4.68 -20.93
N ARG A 189 -3.01 4.32 -21.35
CA ARG A 189 -2.76 3.73 -22.67
C ARG A 189 -2.37 2.28 -22.52
N LEU A 190 -2.98 1.41 -23.31
CA LEU A 190 -2.67 0.01 -23.42
C LEU A 190 -2.10 -0.23 -24.83
N PHE A 191 -0.97 -0.92 -24.88
CA PHE A 191 -0.23 -1.28 -26.07
C PHE A 191 -0.10 -2.80 -26.14
N ASP A 192 -0.11 -3.32 -27.36
CA ASP A 192 0.09 -4.74 -27.64
C ASP A 192 -0.80 -5.65 -26.78
N VAL A 193 -2.06 -5.26 -26.60
CA VAL A 193 -3.04 -6.04 -25.84
C VAL A 193 -3.32 -7.32 -26.61
N GLN A 194 -2.95 -8.46 -26.01
CA GLN A 194 -3.19 -9.80 -26.52
C GLN A 194 -4.05 -10.55 -25.53
N LEU A 195 -5.16 -11.13 -26.01
CA LEU A 195 -6.04 -11.95 -25.19
C LEU A 195 -5.75 -13.43 -25.40
N SER A 196 -5.83 -14.23 -24.32
CA SER A 196 -5.63 -15.69 -24.40
C SER A 196 -6.78 -16.43 -25.08
N GLN A 197 -7.92 -15.75 -25.24
CA GLN A 197 -9.13 -16.25 -25.87
C GLN A 197 -9.98 -15.06 -26.36
N THR A 198 -10.98 -15.36 -27.18
CA THR A 198 -11.92 -14.37 -27.70
C THR A 198 -12.74 -13.81 -26.54
N ALA A 199 -12.58 -12.51 -26.27
CA ALA A 199 -13.23 -11.85 -25.14
C ALA A 199 -13.41 -10.35 -25.40
N GLU A 200 -14.24 -9.73 -24.58
CA GLU A 200 -14.49 -8.29 -24.56
C GLU A 200 -13.53 -7.66 -23.55
N LEU A 201 -12.99 -6.47 -23.85
CA LEU A 201 -12.20 -5.71 -22.90
C LEU A 201 -13.10 -4.70 -22.16
N ASN A 202 -13.15 -4.80 -20.83
CA ASN A 202 -14.02 -3.98 -20.01
C ASN A 202 -13.22 -3.16 -19.01
N ILE A 203 -13.83 -2.08 -18.53
CA ILE A 203 -13.32 -1.30 -17.41
C ILE A 203 -14.32 -1.23 -16.27
N GLN A 204 -13.78 -1.22 -15.06
CA GLN A 204 -14.52 -0.96 -13.84
C GLN A 204 -13.81 0.12 -13.03
N LEU A 205 -14.58 1.04 -12.47
CA LEU A 205 -14.08 2.08 -11.57
C LEU A 205 -14.55 1.76 -10.16
N SER A 206 -13.71 1.97 -9.14
CA SER A 206 -14.06 1.74 -7.74
C SER A 206 -13.81 2.99 -6.92
N THR A 207 -14.63 3.17 -5.88
CA THR A 207 -14.62 4.32 -4.97
C THR A 207 -14.09 3.96 -3.58
N ASP A 208 -13.56 2.74 -3.42
CA ASP A 208 -13.22 2.16 -2.11
C ASP A 208 -11.96 1.26 -2.16
N GLY A 209 -11.02 1.56 -3.06
CA GLY A 209 -9.80 0.78 -3.21
C GLY A 209 -10.04 -0.61 -3.79
N GLY A 210 -11.05 -0.77 -4.65
CA GLY A 210 -11.33 -1.98 -5.41
C GLY A 210 -12.30 -3.00 -4.76
N SER A 211 -12.79 -2.78 -3.54
CA SER A 211 -13.77 -3.73 -2.96
C SER A 211 -15.15 -3.65 -3.60
N SER A 212 -15.52 -2.49 -4.16
CA SER A 212 -16.82 -2.26 -4.78
C SER A 212 -16.97 -2.98 -6.12
N TYR A 213 -15.88 -3.44 -6.75
CA TYR A 213 -15.93 -4.26 -7.97
C TYR A 213 -16.82 -5.50 -7.82
N LEU A 214 -16.84 -6.07 -6.61
CA LEU A 214 -17.56 -7.31 -6.30
C LEU A 214 -19.09 -7.12 -6.17
N SER A 215 -19.56 -5.89 -6.04
CA SER A 215 -20.98 -5.59 -5.82
C SER A 215 -21.79 -5.42 -7.11
N GLY A 216 -21.11 -5.29 -8.27
CA GLY A 216 -21.73 -5.29 -9.60
C GLY A 216 -22.79 -4.22 -9.86
N SER A 217 -22.88 -3.16 -9.03
CA SER A 217 -24.03 -2.25 -9.01
C SER A 217 -23.70 -0.83 -9.52
N TYR A 218 -22.72 -0.71 -10.39
CA TYR A 218 -22.33 0.59 -10.95
C TYR A 218 -23.42 1.14 -11.88
N LYS A 219 -23.49 2.47 -11.98
CA LYS A 219 -24.49 3.15 -12.80
C LYS A 219 -23.78 4.02 -13.82
N TRP A 220 -23.54 3.45 -14.99
CA TRP A 220 -23.01 4.17 -16.14
C TRP A 220 -24.11 4.42 -17.15
N GLN A 221 -24.10 5.60 -17.75
CA GLN A 221 -24.73 5.84 -19.03
C GLN A 221 -23.60 5.95 -20.04
N HIS A 222 -23.59 5.09 -21.05
CA HIS A 222 -22.53 5.09 -22.04
C HIS A 222 -23.06 5.01 -23.47
N SER A 223 -22.23 5.49 -24.39
CA SER A 223 -22.45 5.40 -25.83
C SER A 223 -21.20 4.83 -26.49
N ASN A 224 -21.39 3.80 -27.31
CA ASN A 224 -20.32 3.13 -28.02
C ASN A 224 -20.55 3.29 -29.52
N PHE A 225 -19.47 3.58 -30.23
CA PHE A 225 -19.44 3.71 -31.68
C PHE A 225 -18.47 2.67 -32.23
N GLU A 226 -18.98 1.80 -33.08
CA GLU A 226 -18.19 0.85 -33.86
C GLU A 226 -18.15 1.34 -35.31
N ALA A 227 -17.00 1.24 -35.97
CA ALA A 227 -16.91 1.61 -37.38
C ALA A 227 -17.89 0.76 -38.22
N GLY A 228 -18.98 1.39 -38.69
CA GLY A 228 -20.03 0.72 -39.48
C GLY A 228 -21.30 0.33 -38.71
N SER A 229 -21.33 0.49 -37.38
CA SER A 229 -22.51 0.26 -36.54
C SER A 229 -22.60 1.30 -35.41
N GLN A 230 -23.74 1.98 -35.29
CA GLN A 230 -24.06 2.73 -34.08
C GLN A 230 -24.80 1.79 -33.13
N ASP A 231 -24.14 1.39 -32.04
CA ASP A 231 -24.88 0.77 -30.94
C ASP A 231 -25.70 1.87 -30.25
N ALA A 232 -26.99 1.60 -30.06
CA ALA A 232 -27.88 2.53 -29.38
C ALA A 232 -27.34 2.78 -27.96
N PRO A 233 -27.42 4.02 -27.43
CA PRO A 233 -26.92 4.34 -26.10
C PRO A 233 -27.54 3.38 -25.07
N SER A 234 -26.69 2.61 -24.40
CA SER A 234 -27.12 1.72 -23.34
C SER A 234 -27.39 2.61 -22.12
N THR A 235 -28.68 2.85 -21.88
CA THR A 235 -29.18 3.68 -20.76
C THR A 235 -29.46 2.84 -19.50
N GLY A 236 -29.00 1.59 -19.48
CA GLY A 236 -29.20 0.64 -18.40
C GLY A 236 -28.54 1.11 -17.12
N SER A 237 -29.35 1.53 -16.14
CA SER A 237 -28.94 2.06 -14.84
C SER A 237 -28.36 1.02 -13.87
N GLY A 238 -27.65 0.02 -14.37
CA GLY A 238 -27.11 -1.09 -13.58
C GLY A 238 -25.95 -1.87 -14.22
N ALA A 239 -25.25 -1.30 -15.19
CA ALA A 239 -24.03 -1.94 -15.72
C ALA A 239 -22.89 -1.81 -14.69
N ALA A 240 -22.37 -2.95 -14.23
CA ALA A 240 -21.26 -3.03 -13.29
C ALA A 240 -19.95 -2.43 -13.85
N ASP A 241 -19.88 -2.31 -15.16
CA ASP A 241 -18.68 -2.06 -15.94
C ASP A 241 -19.03 -1.30 -17.23
N ILE A 242 -18.00 -0.76 -17.87
CA ILE A 242 -18.08 -0.13 -19.19
C ILE A 242 -17.34 -1.05 -20.16
N GLU A 243 -18.06 -1.53 -21.16
CA GLU A 243 -17.51 -2.33 -22.26
C GLU A 243 -16.71 -1.40 -23.20
N LEU A 244 -15.40 -1.63 -23.33
CA LEU A 244 -14.54 -0.84 -24.23
C LEU A 244 -14.59 -1.35 -25.67
N THR A 245 -14.81 -2.66 -25.83
CA THR A 245 -14.82 -3.36 -27.13
C THR A 245 -15.87 -4.45 -27.12
N LYS A 246 -16.46 -4.74 -28.29
CA LYS A 246 -17.44 -5.81 -28.42
C LYS A 246 -16.85 -7.22 -28.41
N VAL A 247 -15.81 -7.48 -29.20
CA VAL A 247 -15.07 -8.76 -29.19
C VAL A 247 -13.68 -8.54 -29.81
N LEU A 248 -12.61 -8.85 -29.09
CA LEU A 248 -11.26 -8.96 -29.64
C LEU A 248 -10.91 -10.42 -29.92
N GLY A 249 -10.17 -10.67 -31.01
CA GLY A 249 -9.79 -12.02 -31.42
C GLY A 249 -8.79 -12.69 -30.48
N ALA A 250 -8.82 -14.03 -30.45
CA ALA A 250 -7.84 -14.83 -29.73
C ALA A 250 -6.58 -15.06 -30.59
N GLY A 251 -5.45 -14.45 -30.23
CA GLY A 251 -4.21 -14.77 -30.92
C GLY A 251 -3.04 -13.84 -30.62
N SER A 252 -1.83 -14.40 -30.52
CA SER A 252 -0.58 -13.63 -30.36
C SER A 252 -0.24 -12.71 -31.55
N ALA A 253 -0.93 -12.85 -32.68
CA ALA A 253 -0.77 -11.99 -33.86
C ALA A 253 -1.78 -10.82 -33.88
N ASP A 254 -2.78 -10.85 -33.01
CA ASP A 254 -3.89 -9.90 -32.96
C ASP A 254 -3.67 -8.96 -31.79
N SER A 255 -2.83 -7.95 -32.01
CA SER A 255 -2.55 -6.91 -31.01
C SER A 255 -3.57 -5.78 -31.11
N SER A 256 -4.12 -5.39 -29.97
CA SER A 256 -4.97 -4.21 -29.84
C SER A 256 -4.26 -3.09 -29.07
N GLN A 257 -4.71 -1.86 -29.28
CA GLN A 257 -4.29 -0.67 -28.54
C GLN A 257 -5.52 0.03 -28.01
N ALA A 258 -5.46 0.53 -26.79
CA ALA A 258 -6.54 1.29 -26.18
C ALA A 258 -6.00 2.56 -25.53
N LYS A 259 -6.75 3.64 -25.64
CA LYS A 259 -6.59 4.87 -24.88
C LYS A 259 -7.86 5.08 -24.06
N ILE A 260 -7.70 5.32 -22.77
CA ILE A 260 -8.79 5.57 -21.82
C ILE A 260 -8.48 6.88 -21.09
N GLU A 261 -9.38 7.85 -21.19
CA GLU A 261 -9.29 9.15 -20.53
C GLU A 261 -10.27 9.22 -19.37
N LEU A 262 -9.73 9.42 -18.18
CA LEU A 262 -10.40 9.46 -16.90
C LEU A 262 -10.50 10.91 -16.46
N SER A 263 -11.69 11.49 -16.53
CA SER A 263 -11.87 12.90 -16.17
C SER A 263 -12.30 13.05 -14.72
N HIS A 264 -11.59 13.92 -13.98
CA HIS A 264 -11.90 14.33 -12.62
C HIS A 264 -12.13 13.16 -11.63
N PRO A 265 -11.20 12.20 -11.52
CA PRO A 265 -11.43 10.97 -10.77
C PRO A 265 -11.79 11.18 -9.30
N ALA A 266 -11.11 12.09 -8.62
CA ALA A 266 -11.34 12.34 -7.20
C ALA A 266 -12.27 13.52 -6.91
N ASN A 267 -12.96 14.06 -7.93
CA ASN A 267 -13.87 15.17 -7.77
C ASN A 267 -15.27 14.68 -7.34
N THR A 268 -15.67 15.01 -6.13
CA THR A 268 -16.99 14.66 -5.59
C THR A 268 -18.09 15.67 -5.97
N ALA A 269 -17.74 16.79 -6.61
CA ALA A 269 -18.68 17.83 -7.05
C ALA A 269 -19.18 17.61 -8.49
N THR A 270 -18.38 16.98 -9.36
CA THR A 270 -18.74 16.69 -10.75
C THR A 270 -18.95 15.21 -10.96
N LYS A 271 -19.84 14.84 -11.90
CA LYS A 271 -19.98 13.45 -12.29
C LYS A 271 -18.75 13.00 -13.05
N PRO A 272 -18.11 11.88 -12.67
CA PRO A 272 -16.99 11.37 -13.41
C PRO A 272 -17.40 10.95 -14.82
N SER A 273 -16.49 11.14 -15.76
CA SER A 273 -16.62 10.68 -17.14
C SER A 273 -15.41 9.87 -17.55
N VAL A 274 -15.64 8.94 -18.46
CA VAL A 274 -14.60 8.15 -19.10
C VAL A 274 -14.80 8.24 -20.60
N ASP A 275 -13.75 8.57 -21.33
CA ASP A 275 -13.72 8.52 -22.79
C ASP A 275 -12.71 7.45 -23.21
N TRP A 276 -12.97 6.78 -24.33
CA TRP A 276 -12.01 5.78 -24.83
C TRP A 276 -11.98 5.66 -26.34
N ASP A 277 -10.84 5.19 -26.83
CA ASP A 277 -10.56 4.82 -28.21
C ASP A 277 -9.77 3.50 -28.19
N VAL A 278 -10.36 2.44 -28.75
CA VAL A 278 -9.71 1.14 -28.91
C VAL A 278 -9.63 0.79 -30.38
N SER A 279 -8.46 0.34 -30.82
CA SER A 279 -8.24 -0.19 -32.16
C SER A 279 -7.54 -1.54 -32.09
N GLY A 280 -7.89 -2.47 -32.97
CA GLY A 280 -7.34 -3.80 -32.92
C GLY A 280 -7.87 -4.73 -33.99
N ILE A 281 -7.57 -6.02 -33.84
CA ILE A 281 -8.07 -7.08 -34.72
C ILE A 281 -9.18 -7.85 -33.98
N ALA A 282 -10.37 -7.88 -34.57
CA ALA A 282 -11.52 -8.63 -34.08
C ALA A 282 -11.41 -10.13 -34.40
N ASP A 283 -12.30 -10.95 -33.83
CA ASP A 283 -12.32 -12.44 -33.90
C ASP A 283 -12.31 -13.05 -35.32
N PHE A 284 -12.52 -12.24 -36.36
CA PHE A 284 -12.50 -12.66 -37.78
C PHE A 284 -11.32 -12.09 -38.59
N GLY A 285 -10.30 -11.52 -37.92
CA GLY A 285 -9.17 -10.89 -38.60
C GLY A 285 -9.48 -9.50 -39.19
N GLU A 286 -10.63 -8.93 -38.82
CA GLU A 286 -11.06 -7.60 -39.27
C GLU A 286 -10.43 -6.52 -38.38
N VAL A 287 -9.99 -5.42 -38.99
CA VAL A 287 -9.56 -4.24 -38.24
C VAL A 287 -10.80 -3.56 -37.67
N ALA A 288 -10.88 -3.50 -36.35
CA ALA A 288 -11.98 -2.86 -35.63
C ALA A 288 -11.50 -1.58 -34.94
N LYS A 289 -12.40 -0.60 -34.88
CA LYS A 289 -12.25 0.61 -34.07
C LYS A 289 -13.50 0.81 -33.23
N TYR A 290 -13.30 0.94 -31.93
CA TYR A 290 -14.33 1.19 -30.93
C TYR A 290 -14.02 2.51 -30.23
N GLU A 291 -14.93 3.47 -30.32
CA GLU A 291 -14.83 4.73 -29.61
C GLU A 291 -16.04 4.88 -28.72
N GLY A 292 -15.88 5.50 -27.56
CA GLY A 292 -17.02 5.68 -26.68
C GLY A 292 -16.78 6.68 -25.58
N SER A 293 -17.87 6.97 -24.88
CA SER A 293 -17.86 7.77 -23.67
C SER A 293 -18.89 7.23 -22.68
N ALA A 294 -18.58 7.39 -21.40
CA ALA A 294 -19.43 6.99 -20.29
C ALA A 294 -19.49 8.13 -19.28
N LEU A 295 -20.70 8.39 -18.79
CA LEU A 295 -20.97 9.33 -17.70
C LEU A 295 -21.57 8.58 -16.52
N TRP A 296 -21.10 8.93 -15.34
CA TRP A 296 -21.67 8.39 -14.12
C TRP A 296 -23.11 8.88 -13.91
N ASN A 297 -24.02 7.92 -13.80
CA ASN A 297 -25.44 8.17 -13.62
C ASN A 297 -25.86 8.12 -12.13
N GLY A 298 -24.94 7.87 -11.21
CA GLY A 298 -25.16 7.97 -9.77
C GLY A 298 -24.97 9.40 -9.22
N SER A 299 -24.93 9.48 -7.88
CA SER A 299 -24.44 10.67 -7.18
C SER A 299 -22.97 10.90 -7.52
N ALA A 300 -22.53 12.15 -7.65
CA ALA A 300 -21.11 12.45 -7.82
C ALA A 300 -20.30 11.79 -6.68
N THR A 301 -19.31 11.00 -7.03
CA THR A 301 -18.50 10.22 -6.10
C THR A 301 -17.12 10.07 -6.72
N ALA A 302 -16.09 10.26 -5.89
CA ALA A 302 -14.71 10.05 -6.30
C ALA A 302 -14.45 8.56 -6.54
N TYR A 303 -13.72 8.23 -7.60
CA TYR A 303 -13.11 6.93 -7.78
C TYR A 303 -11.60 7.04 -7.58
N ASP A 304 -11.02 6.03 -6.95
CA ASP A 304 -9.60 5.96 -6.60
C ASP A 304 -8.88 4.82 -7.33
N THR A 305 -9.65 3.94 -7.97
CA THR A 305 -9.14 2.72 -8.60
C THR A 305 -9.84 2.44 -9.93
N VAL A 306 -9.06 2.10 -10.96
CA VAL A 306 -9.54 1.59 -12.25
C VAL A 306 -9.06 0.15 -12.43
N ARG A 307 -9.93 -0.70 -12.94
CA ARG A 307 -9.63 -2.07 -13.33
C ARG A 307 -9.91 -2.22 -14.81
N VAL A 308 -8.94 -2.74 -15.56
CA VAL A 308 -9.09 -3.16 -16.96
C VAL A 308 -9.01 -4.68 -17.00
N PHE A 309 -9.98 -5.36 -17.62
CA PHE A 309 -10.02 -6.82 -17.61
C PHE A 309 -10.76 -7.37 -18.84
N PRO A 310 -10.33 -8.52 -19.38
CA PRO A 310 -11.13 -9.25 -20.34
C PRO A 310 -12.33 -9.93 -19.66
N THR A 311 -13.46 -10.07 -20.34
CA THR A 311 -14.64 -10.81 -19.84
C THR A 311 -14.36 -12.29 -19.58
N SER A 312 -13.32 -12.85 -20.21
CA SER A 312 -12.85 -14.20 -19.97
C SER A 312 -11.37 -14.37 -20.37
N GLY A 313 -10.69 -15.35 -19.76
CA GLY A 313 -9.28 -15.64 -20.02
C GLY A 313 -8.30 -14.69 -19.32
N THR A 314 -7.16 -14.48 -19.95
CA THR A 314 -6.06 -13.62 -19.49
C THR A 314 -5.60 -12.69 -20.60
N MET A 315 -4.85 -11.65 -20.26
CA MET A 315 -4.25 -10.72 -21.19
C MET A 315 -2.75 -10.52 -20.95
N THR A 316 -2.06 -10.15 -22.02
CA THR A 316 -0.70 -9.61 -22.02
C THR A 316 -0.78 -8.21 -22.62
N ALA A 317 -0.14 -7.22 -22.00
CA ALA A 317 -0.17 -5.84 -22.48
C ALA A 317 1.01 -5.05 -21.89
N THR A 318 1.43 -4.01 -22.60
CA THR A 318 2.19 -2.91 -21.99
C THR A 318 1.23 -1.78 -21.73
N TYR A 319 1.27 -1.15 -20.56
CA TYR A 319 0.39 -0.05 -20.25
C TYR A 319 1.12 1.13 -19.64
N VAL A 320 0.56 2.31 -19.88
CA VAL A 320 1.10 3.60 -19.46
C VAL A 320 -0.01 4.36 -18.76
N VAL A 321 0.28 4.90 -17.57
CA VAL A 321 -0.64 5.76 -16.82
C VAL A 321 0.00 7.13 -16.66
N GLN A 322 -0.71 8.19 -17.01
CA GLN A 322 -0.21 9.56 -16.85
C GLN A 322 -1.27 10.52 -16.32
N GLY A 323 -0.85 11.45 -15.47
CA GLY A 323 -1.69 12.56 -15.03
C GLY A 323 -1.83 13.63 -16.12
N VAL A 324 -3.03 14.17 -16.28
CA VAL A 324 -3.38 15.22 -17.25
C VAL A 324 -3.73 16.50 -16.49
N ALA A 325 -3.00 17.58 -16.79
CA ALA A 325 -3.16 18.88 -16.15
C ALA A 325 -4.41 19.63 -16.61
#